data_AF-A0A3D4RXC9-F1
#
_entry.id   AF-A0A3D4RXC9-F1
#
_cell.length_a   1.000
_cell.length_b   1.000
_cell.length_c   1.000
_cell.angle_alpha   90.00
_cell.angle_beta   90.00
_cell.angle_gamma   90.00
#
_symmetry.space_group_name_H-M   'P 1'
#
loop_
_entity.id
_entity.type
_entity.pdbx_description
1 polymer ?
#
loop_
_entity_poly.entity_id
_entity_poly.type
_entity_poly.pdbx_seq_one_letter_code
_entity_poly.pdbx_strand_id
1 'polypeptide(L)'
;MTQLKIIQDETEHQQALARLAELMEQDPPADSAESAEINVLAVLIEDFETKHFPIDPPDPIDAIEFRVDQMGLSRKDLVPYIGSQSKVSEVLNHKRPLSLNMIRRLSEGLGISADVLIREPTPALAGGADIDWQAFPLSEMRKRGYFPDFHGSVQELREYAAEQVGAFIGRITGGFELQPTLLRSSVHLRTNDKVMDDYAFYAWRIRVLEKAQAEPLAVHYQAGTVDLAFMHQLASLSWSTSGPLTAREYLARYGIHLVTEPHLPKTYLDGAVCRDADGNPVIALTLRHDRLDLFWFTLMHELAHVARHLDGGTDWFVDDLDAEANEQLEHEADDWAGEALIPSTIWQTRRPRDTADVEALARELNLAPEIIVGRLRHETDDYRLFGKRFRTRVKSLFVQQGLFPA
;
A
#
# COMPACT_ATOMS: atom_id res chain seq x y z
N MET A 1 -34.10 32.28 5.02
CA MET A 1 -33.31 32.19 6.27
C MET A 1 -33.17 30.72 6.61
N THR A 2 -32.10 30.10 6.13
CA THR A 2 -31.75 28.70 6.43
C THR A 2 -31.42 28.62 7.92
N GLN A 3 -32.01 27.67 8.64
CA GLN A 3 -31.80 27.51 10.09
C GLN A 3 -30.32 27.21 10.37
N LEU A 4 -29.65 28.10 11.11
CA LEU A 4 -28.31 27.87 11.63
C LEU A 4 -28.38 26.75 12.68
N LYS A 5 -27.76 25.60 12.40
CA LYS A 5 -27.68 24.46 13.32
C LYS A 5 -26.21 24.01 13.44
N ILE A 6 -25.78 23.74 14.67
CA ILE A 6 -24.48 23.15 14.96
C ILE A 6 -24.46 21.72 14.42
N ILE A 7 -23.33 21.30 13.82
CA ILE A 7 -23.11 19.93 13.33
C ILE A 7 -22.89 19.03 14.55
N GLN A 8 -23.72 18.00 14.73
CA GLN A 8 -23.66 17.10 15.90
C GLN A 8 -23.20 15.68 15.58
N ASP A 9 -23.29 15.26 14.32
CA ASP A 9 -22.93 13.92 13.89
C ASP A 9 -22.30 13.90 12.49
N GLU A 10 -21.75 12.74 12.12
CA GLU A 10 -21.07 12.52 10.84
C GLU A 10 -21.97 12.75 9.62
N THR A 11 -23.28 12.50 9.74
CA THR A 11 -24.21 12.68 8.60
C THR A 11 -24.41 14.17 8.33
N GLU A 12 -24.55 14.97 9.38
CA GLU A 12 -24.63 16.43 9.28
C GLU A 12 -23.32 17.04 8.78
N HIS A 13 -22.16 16.47 9.16
CA HIS A 13 -20.84 16.89 8.67
C HIS A 13 -20.67 16.65 7.17
N GLN A 14 -21.01 15.45 6.68
CA GLN A 14 -20.96 15.13 5.25
C GLN A 14 -21.92 16.01 4.42
N GLN A 15 -23.10 16.34 4.96
CA GLN A 15 -24.04 17.28 4.31
C GLN A 15 -23.48 18.70 4.25
N ALA A 16 -22.82 19.16 5.32
CA ALA A 16 -22.18 20.47 5.35
C ALA A 16 -21.00 20.56 4.36
N LEU A 17 -20.17 19.51 4.26
CA LEU A 17 -19.08 19.43 3.29
C LEU A 17 -19.60 19.43 1.83
N ALA A 18 -20.63 18.65 1.55
CA ALA A 18 -21.24 18.61 0.21
C ALA A 18 -21.81 19.98 -0.19
N ARG A 19 -22.46 20.68 0.75
CA ARG A 19 -23.01 22.01 0.54
C ARG A 19 -21.92 23.07 0.35
N LEU A 20 -20.86 23.02 1.14
CA LEU A 20 -19.71 23.91 1.00
C LEU A 20 -19.06 23.73 -0.38
N ALA A 21 -18.85 22.47 -0.82
CA ALA A 21 -18.28 22.16 -2.13
C ALA A 21 -19.15 22.69 -3.28
N GLU A 22 -20.48 22.51 -3.20
CA GLU A 22 -21.42 23.04 -4.19
C GLU A 22 -21.33 24.57 -4.30
N LEU A 23 -21.25 25.28 -3.17
CA LEU A 23 -21.16 26.74 -3.15
C LEU A 23 -19.80 27.23 -3.65
N MET A 24 -18.71 26.54 -3.37
CA MET A 24 -17.39 26.87 -3.90
C MET A 24 -17.30 26.66 -5.42
N GLU A 25 -17.99 25.66 -5.98
CA GLU A 25 -18.04 25.42 -7.42
C GLU A 25 -18.80 26.53 -8.17
N GLN A 26 -19.75 27.20 -7.50
CA GLN A 26 -20.53 28.31 -8.06
C GLN A 26 -19.78 29.64 -8.08
N ASP A 27 -18.61 29.73 -7.43
CA ASP A 27 -17.76 30.93 -7.32
C ASP A 27 -18.55 32.23 -7.06
N PRO A 28 -19.34 32.29 -5.97
CA PRO A 28 -20.25 33.41 -5.74
C PRO A 28 -19.50 34.70 -5.40
N PRO A 29 -20.01 35.88 -5.78
CA PRO A 29 -19.39 37.16 -5.45
C PRO A 29 -19.18 37.34 -3.94
N ALA A 30 -18.08 38.00 -3.54
CA ALA A 30 -17.66 38.12 -2.14
C ALA A 30 -18.74 38.68 -1.20
N ASP A 31 -19.61 39.58 -1.70
CA ASP A 31 -20.67 40.25 -0.93
C ASP A 31 -22.06 39.56 -1.02
N SER A 32 -22.10 38.32 -1.52
CA SER A 32 -23.35 37.56 -1.69
C SER A 32 -23.79 36.83 -0.42
N ALA A 33 -25.07 36.41 -0.38
CA ALA A 33 -25.59 35.59 0.72
C ALA A 33 -24.92 34.20 0.74
N GLU A 34 -24.55 33.70 -0.43
CA GLU A 34 -23.87 32.44 -0.68
C GLU A 34 -22.42 32.48 -0.15
N SER A 35 -21.70 33.59 -0.35
CA SER A 35 -20.39 33.83 0.27
C SER A 35 -20.48 33.89 1.80
N ALA A 36 -21.53 34.50 2.35
CA ALA A 36 -21.76 34.47 3.80
C ALA A 36 -22.05 33.04 4.31
N GLU A 37 -22.77 32.23 3.54
CA GLU A 37 -23.04 30.82 3.85
C GLU A 37 -21.75 29.98 3.85
N ILE A 38 -20.85 30.18 2.87
CA ILE A 38 -19.52 29.53 2.82
C ILE A 38 -18.74 29.79 4.11
N ASN A 39 -18.66 31.05 4.54
CA ASN A 39 -17.92 31.42 5.75
C ASN A 39 -18.50 30.76 7.01
N VAL A 40 -19.83 30.69 7.11
CA VAL A 40 -20.50 30.04 8.24
C VAL A 40 -20.27 28.53 8.22
N LEU A 41 -20.41 27.88 7.07
CA LEU A 41 -20.18 26.44 6.92
C LEU A 41 -18.74 26.07 7.26
N ALA A 42 -17.76 26.86 6.80
CA ALA A 42 -16.35 26.65 7.12
C ALA A 42 -16.11 26.64 8.64
N VAL A 43 -16.67 27.60 9.38
CA VAL A 43 -16.53 27.66 10.85
C VAL A 43 -17.23 26.47 11.54
N LEU A 44 -18.40 26.06 11.07
CA LEU A 44 -19.14 24.94 11.65
C LEU A 44 -18.44 23.59 11.40
N ILE A 45 -17.89 23.42 10.19
CA ILE A 45 -17.10 22.24 9.82
C ILE A 45 -15.81 22.21 10.67
N GLU A 46 -15.09 23.33 10.77
CA GLU A 46 -13.88 23.45 11.58
C GLU A 46 -14.15 23.15 13.07
N ASP A 47 -15.23 23.68 13.65
CA ASP A 47 -15.60 23.40 15.06
C ASP A 47 -15.94 21.92 15.28
N PHE A 48 -16.64 21.28 14.33
CA PHE A 48 -16.93 19.85 14.38
C PHE A 48 -15.66 19.01 14.23
N GLU A 49 -14.81 19.32 13.24
CA GLU A 49 -13.57 18.62 12.96
C GLU A 49 -12.56 18.78 14.08
N THR A 50 -12.42 19.96 14.67
CA THR A 50 -11.53 20.18 15.83
C THR A 50 -11.94 19.31 17.03
N LYS A 51 -13.23 19.06 17.22
CA LYS A 51 -13.76 18.23 18.32
C LYS A 51 -13.70 16.72 18.04
N HIS A 52 -13.86 16.31 16.78
CA HIS A 52 -14.00 14.89 16.40
C HIS A 52 -12.77 14.31 15.67
N PHE A 53 -11.93 15.16 15.11
CA PHE A 53 -10.71 14.85 14.36
C PHE A 53 -9.58 15.82 14.77
N PRO A 54 -9.14 15.80 16.04
CA PRO A 54 -8.04 16.65 16.47
C PRO A 54 -6.81 16.39 15.58
N ILE A 55 -6.23 17.46 15.02
CA ILE A 55 -4.95 17.38 14.32
C ILE A 55 -3.89 17.10 15.38
N ASP A 56 -3.36 15.88 15.39
CA ASP A 56 -2.27 15.55 16.28
C ASP A 56 -1.05 16.45 15.97
N PRO A 57 -0.42 17.04 16.99
CA PRO A 57 0.79 17.83 16.78
C PRO A 57 1.86 17.00 16.08
N PRO A 58 2.66 17.62 15.19
CA PRO A 58 3.65 16.92 14.36
C PRO A 58 4.66 16.16 15.23
N ASP A 59 5.20 15.07 14.67
CA ASP A 59 6.29 14.32 15.29
C ASP A 59 7.46 15.27 15.63
N PRO A 60 8.17 15.05 16.77
CA PRO A 60 9.31 15.87 17.14
C PRO A 60 10.36 16.03 16.04
N ILE A 61 10.59 14.99 15.23
CA ILE A 61 11.57 15.00 14.13
C ILE A 61 11.02 15.77 12.94
N ASP A 62 9.75 15.57 12.58
CA ASP A 62 9.08 16.36 11.53
C ASP A 62 9.10 17.86 11.87
N ALA A 63 8.87 18.20 13.13
CA ALA A 63 8.95 19.59 13.61
C ALA A 63 10.37 20.15 13.50
N ILE A 64 11.41 19.32 13.67
CA ILE A 64 12.81 19.72 13.50
C ILE A 64 13.14 19.90 12.02
N GLU A 65 12.79 18.94 11.17
CA GLU A 65 13.08 19.00 9.72
C GLU A 65 12.34 20.16 9.05
N PHE A 66 11.07 20.36 9.40
CA PHE A 66 10.28 21.51 8.94
C PHE A 66 10.93 22.83 9.35
N ARG A 67 11.47 22.92 10.58
CA ARG A 67 12.10 24.14 11.06
C ARG A 67 13.45 24.41 10.41
N VAL A 68 14.19 23.35 10.10
CA VAL A 68 15.44 23.41 9.34
C VAL A 68 15.19 23.95 7.93
N ASP A 69 14.16 23.42 7.25
CA ASP A 69 13.77 23.89 5.91
C ASP A 69 13.33 25.36 5.91
N GLN A 70 12.44 25.74 6.84
CA GLN A 70 11.98 27.13 6.98
C GLN A 70 13.11 28.14 7.24
N MET A 71 14.17 27.71 7.90
CA MET A 71 15.32 28.57 8.24
C MET A 71 16.45 28.47 7.20
N GLY A 72 16.27 27.67 6.13
CA GLY A 72 17.29 27.42 5.11
C GLY A 72 18.56 26.76 5.67
N LEU A 73 18.42 26.00 6.76
CA LEU A 73 19.50 25.30 7.42
C LEU A 73 19.73 23.94 6.76
N SER A 74 20.95 23.42 6.88
CA SER A 74 21.27 22.05 6.50
C SER A 74 21.28 21.15 7.73
N ARG A 75 21.19 19.83 7.53
CA ARG A 75 21.35 18.84 8.62
C ARG A 75 22.65 19.05 9.41
N LYS A 76 23.72 19.58 8.78
CA LYS A 76 24.99 19.84 9.47
C LYS A 76 24.88 20.95 10.51
N ASP A 77 23.95 21.87 10.32
CA ASP A 77 23.72 23.03 11.19
C ASP A 77 22.95 22.66 12.47
N LEU A 78 22.50 21.41 12.59
CA LEU A 78 21.88 20.88 13.82
C LEU A 78 22.91 20.45 14.89
N VAL A 79 24.20 20.41 14.56
CA VAL A 79 25.27 20.01 15.48
C VAL A 79 25.29 20.80 16.80
N PRO A 80 25.11 22.13 16.82
CA PRO A 80 25.07 22.90 18.07
C PRO A 80 23.93 22.46 19.01
N TYR A 81 22.80 22.01 18.45
CA TYR A 81 21.61 21.64 19.21
C TYR A 81 21.62 20.18 19.66
N ILE A 82 22.00 19.27 18.75
CA ILE A 82 21.90 17.82 18.98
C ILE A 82 23.25 17.19 19.39
N GLY A 83 24.37 17.73 18.92
CA GLY A 83 25.72 17.21 19.20
C GLY A 83 26.48 16.82 17.93
N SER A 84 27.27 15.75 17.94
CA SER A 84 28.05 15.33 16.76
C SER A 84 27.18 15.05 15.53
N GLN A 85 27.76 15.12 14.33
CA GLN A 85 27.07 14.77 13.07
C GLN A 85 26.43 13.37 13.12
N SER A 86 27.10 12.39 13.73
CA SER A 86 26.53 11.04 13.92
C SER A 86 25.29 11.07 14.84
N LYS A 87 25.27 11.91 15.89
CA LYS A 87 24.11 12.06 16.77
C LYS A 87 22.96 12.78 16.09
N VAL A 88 23.23 13.77 15.24
CA VAL A 88 22.21 14.40 14.40
C VAL A 88 21.54 13.36 13.51
N SER A 89 22.33 12.54 12.82
CA SER A 89 21.78 11.47 11.97
C SER A 89 21.03 10.40 12.78
N GLU A 90 21.53 10.02 13.96
CA GLU A 90 20.83 9.05 14.84
C GLU A 90 19.47 9.58 15.29
N VAL A 91 19.37 10.88 15.62
CA VAL A 91 18.13 11.49 16.10
C VAL A 91 17.13 11.70 14.96
N LEU A 92 17.57 12.21 13.81
CA LEU A 92 16.69 12.43 12.65
C LEU A 92 16.19 11.13 12.01
N ASN A 93 16.88 10.01 12.24
CA ASN A 93 16.48 8.70 11.76
C ASN A 93 15.86 7.84 12.89
N HIS A 94 15.38 8.46 13.98
CA HIS A 94 14.70 7.81 15.11
C HIS A 94 15.50 6.70 15.83
N LYS A 95 16.81 6.57 15.57
CA LYS A 95 17.72 5.61 16.23
C LYS A 95 18.06 6.04 17.66
N ARG A 96 17.85 7.30 18.01
CA ARG A 96 18.09 7.85 19.34
C ARG A 96 16.98 8.85 19.71
N PRO A 97 16.32 8.71 20.86
CA PRO A 97 15.36 9.71 21.32
C PRO A 97 16.07 11.01 21.72
N LEU A 98 15.34 12.12 21.64
CA LEU A 98 15.82 13.41 22.10
C LEU A 98 16.08 13.39 23.60
N SER A 99 17.30 13.72 24.01
CA SER A 99 17.59 13.94 25.44
C SER A 99 17.00 15.27 25.90
N LEU A 100 16.69 15.40 27.20
CA LEU A 100 16.21 16.65 27.80
C LEU A 100 17.10 17.87 27.48
N ASN A 101 18.42 17.65 27.34
CA ASN A 101 19.36 18.70 26.98
C ASN A 101 19.27 19.08 25.49
N MET A 102 19.01 18.13 24.60
CA MET A 102 18.74 18.38 23.18
C MET A 102 17.42 19.15 23.02
N ILE A 103 16.37 18.72 23.73
CA ILE A 103 15.06 19.39 23.74
C ILE A 103 15.20 20.86 24.12
N ARG A 104 15.91 21.16 25.21
CA ARG A 104 16.15 22.55 25.64
C ARG A 104 16.87 23.36 24.57
N ARG A 105 17.93 22.80 23.98
CA ARG A 105 18.71 23.49 22.94
C ARG A 105 17.92 23.70 21.65
N LEU A 106 17.12 22.74 21.23
CA LEU A 106 16.26 22.84 20.05
C LEU A 106 15.13 23.84 20.28
N SER A 107 14.55 23.85 21.49
CA SER A 107 13.51 24.82 21.84
C SER A 107 14.04 26.25 21.90
N GLU A 108 15.16 26.48 22.60
CA GLU A 108 15.79 27.81 22.68
C GLU A 108 16.40 28.26 21.34
N GLY A 109 16.92 27.32 20.56
CA GLY A 109 17.71 27.59 19.36
C GLY A 109 16.91 27.68 18.07
N LEU A 110 15.89 26.84 17.90
CA LEU A 110 15.05 26.77 16.70
C LEU A 110 13.62 27.27 16.97
N GLY A 111 13.27 27.55 18.23
CA GLY A 111 11.94 28.05 18.61
C GLY A 111 10.84 26.99 18.55
N ILE A 112 11.19 25.70 18.60
CA ILE A 112 10.23 24.60 18.59
C ILE A 112 9.64 24.46 20.00
N SER A 113 8.33 24.29 20.11
CA SER A 113 7.68 24.12 21.42
C SER A 113 8.23 22.90 22.15
N ALA A 114 8.58 23.07 23.43
CA ALA A 114 9.05 21.95 24.25
C ALA A 114 7.98 20.85 24.36
N ASP A 115 6.70 21.20 24.34
CA ASP A 115 5.59 20.23 24.38
C ASP A 115 5.52 19.36 23.09
N VAL A 116 6.07 19.86 21.98
CA VAL A 116 6.23 19.09 20.73
C VAL A 116 7.47 18.19 20.80
N LEU A 117 8.57 18.69 21.37
CA LEU A 117 9.86 17.98 21.45
C LEU A 117 9.96 16.94 22.59
N ILE A 118 9.11 17.03 23.61
CA ILE A 118 9.05 16.11 24.77
C ILE A 118 8.30 14.82 24.43
N ARG A 119 7.52 14.81 23.35
CA ARG A 119 6.82 13.61 22.88
C ARG A 119 7.83 12.54 22.50
N GLU A 120 7.52 11.29 22.81
CA GLU A 120 8.34 10.18 22.37
C GLU A 120 8.27 10.13 20.83
N PRO A 121 9.42 10.17 20.13
CA PRO A 121 9.43 10.06 18.67
C PRO A 121 8.86 8.70 18.29
N THR A 122 7.88 8.66 17.39
CA THR A 122 7.24 7.42 16.95
C THR A 122 8.30 6.53 16.30
N PRO A 123 8.69 5.38 16.89
CA PRO A 123 9.68 4.50 16.28
C PRO A 123 9.07 3.81 15.06
N ALA A 124 9.83 3.80 13.96
CA ALA A 124 9.56 3.09 12.73
C ALA A 124 9.39 1.58 12.97
N LEU A 125 8.51 0.95 12.18
CA LEU A 125 8.33 -0.51 12.18
C LEU A 125 9.52 -1.22 11.53
N ALA A 126 10.49 -1.63 12.35
CA ALA A 126 11.18 -2.92 12.21
C ALA A 126 11.88 -3.30 13.53
N GLY A 127 11.40 -4.36 14.19
CA GLY A 127 12.13 -5.06 15.25
C GLY A 127 12.09 -4.44 16.65
N GLY A 128 10.99 -4.67 17.38
CA GLY A 128 11.00 -4.63 18.85
C GLY A 128 11.00 -3.24 19.51
N ALA A 129 10.23 -2.29 18.98
CA ALA A 129 9.95 -0.99 19.59
C ALA A 129 8.42 -0.75 19.69
N ASP A 130 8.02 0.14 20.60
CA ASP A 130 6.65 0.38 21.07
C ASP A 130 5.65 0.58 19.90
N ILE A 131 4.69 -0.33 19.78
CA ILE A 131 3.70 -0.33 18.69
C ILE A 131 2.66 0.75 18.99
N ASP A 132 2.49 1.72 18.10
CA ASP A 132 1.33 2.62 18.17
C ASP A 132 0.07 1.89 17.70
N TRP A 133 -0.62 1.30 18.66
CA TRP A 133 -1.86 0.56 18.42
C TRP A 133 -2.97 1.40 17.80
N GLN A 134 -2.94 2.73 17.99
CA GLN A 134 -3.96 3.65 17.48
C GLN A 134 -3.67 4.11 16.04
N ALA A 135 -2.42 4.02 15.58
CA ALA A 135 -2.04 4.34 14.20
C ALA A 135 -2.55 3.32 13.17
N PHE A 136 -2.97 2.13 13.61
CA PHE A 136 -3.63 1.16 12.74
C PHE A 136 -4.95 1.70 12.15
N PRO A 137 -5.35 1.30 10.94
CA PRO A 137 -6.62 1.70 10.32
C PRO A 137 -7.82 0.97 10.94
N LEU A 138 -8.04 1.15 12.25
CA LEU A 138 -8.98 0.41 13.10
C LEU A 138 -10.40 0.40 12.54
N SER A 139 -10.89 1.54 12.04
CA SER A 139 -12.23 1.66 11.42
C SER A 139 -12.41 0.69 10.25
N GLU A 140 -11.42 0.63 9.37
CA GLU A 140 -11.46 -0.21 8.17
C GLU A 140 -11.21 -1.69 8.53
N MET A 141 -10.26 -1.97 9.43
CA MET A 141 -10.02 -3.32 9.96
C MET A 141 -11.29 -3.92 10.60
N ARG A 142 -12.00 -3.13 11.41
CA ARG A 142 -13.29 -3.54 12.01
C ARG A 142 -14.34 -3.81 10.95
N LYS A 143 -14.51 -2.89 9.99
CA LYS A 143 -15.48 -3.04 8.88
C LYS A 143 -15.21 -4.30 8.06
N ARG A 144 -13.94 -4.69 7.90
CA ARG A 144 -13.51 -5.90 7.19
C ARG A 144 -13.47 -7.16 8.04
N GLY A 145 -13.86 -7.07 9.32
CA GLY A 145 -13.96 -8.22 10.21
C GLY A 145 -12.62 -8.80 10.66
N TYR A 146 -11.59 -7.97 10.86
CA TYR A 146 -10.29 -8.44 11.38
C TYR A 146 -10.38 -8.86 12.86
N PHE A 147 -11.41 -8.37 13.56
CA PHE A 147 -11.70 -8.65 14.97
C PHE A 147 -13.03 -9.42 15.09
N PRO A 148 -13.06 -10.74 14.87
CA PRO A 148 -14.31 -11.52 14.83
C PRO A 148 -15.07 -11.51 16.17
N ASP A 149 -14.36 -11.45 17.29
CA ASP A 149 -14.94 -11.46 18.65
C ASP A 149 -15.30 -10.06 19.19
N PHE A 150 -15.00 -9.01 18.43
CA PHE A 150 -15.26 -7.63 18.83
C PHE A 150 -16.54 -7.08 18.18
N HIS A 151 -17.47 -6.60 19.01
CA HIS A 151 -18.77 -6.07 18.55
C HIS A 151 -19.00 -4.61 18.94
N GLY A 152 -18.01 -3.94 19.52
CA GLY A 152 -18.10 -2.55 19.97
C GLY A 152 -18.00 -1.50 18.85
N SER A 153 -18.14 -0.24 19.26
CA SER A 153 -17.91 0.94 18.43
C SER A 153 -16.43 1.11 18.03
N VAL A 154 -16.14 1.98 17.06
CA VAL A 154 -14.75 2.32 16.69
C VAL A 154 -14.05 3.01 17.87
N GLN A 155 -14.80 3.78 18.66
CA GLN A 155 -14.27 4.46 19.83
C GLN A 155 -13.81 3.46 20.89
N GLU A 156 -14.64 2.47 21.20
CA GLU A 156 -14.23 1.36 22.08
C GLU A 156 -13.04 0.60 21.49
N LEU A 157 -13.01 0.37 20.17
CA LEU A 157 -11.86 -0.29 19.53
C LEU A 157 -10.56 0.51 19.69
N ARG A 158 -10.61 1.85 19.70
CA ARG A 158 -9.45 2.70 19.99
C ARG A 158 -8.98 2.56 21.44
N GLU A 159 -9.92 2.52 22.38
CA GLU A 159 -9.61 2.32 23.81
C GLU A 159 -8.95 0.95 24.07
N TYR A 160 -9.40 -0.09 23.35
CA TYR A 160 -8.87 -1.46 23.46
C TYR A 160 -7.93 -1.83 22.30
N ALA A 161 -7.31 -0.85 21.63
CA ALA A 161 -6.54 -1.11 20.41
C ALA A 161 -5.37 -2.07 20.66
N ALA A 162 -4.65 -1.89 21.78
CA ALA A 162 -3.53 -2.76 22.15
C ALA A 162 -3.94 -4.22 22.31
N GLU A 163 -5.10 -4.48 22.92
CA GLU A 163 -5.63 -5.82 23.12
C GLU A 163 -6.10 -6.43 21.78
N GLN A 164 -6.91 -5.69 21.01
CA GLN A 164 -7.54 -6.20 19.80
C GLN A 164 -6.55 -6.37 18.65
N VAL A 165 -5.70 -5.37 18.41
CA VAL A 165 -4.65 -5.42 17.39
C VAL A 165 -3.54 -6.38 17.82
N GLY A 166 -3.15 -6.38 19.09
CA GLY A 166 -2.18 -7.33 19.62
C GLY A 166 -2.66 -8.78 19.47
N ALA A 167 -3.92 -9.07 19.79
CA ALA A 167 -4.51 -10.39 19.58
C ALA A 167 -4.58 -10.76 18.09
N PHE A 168 -4.87 -9.80 17.21
CA PHE A 168 -4.88 -10.00 15.76
C PHE A 168 -3.49 -10.34 15.22
N ILE A 169 -2.45 -9.56 15.57
CA ILE A 169 -1.07 -9.82 15.16
C ILE A 169 -0.58 -11.16 15.73
N GLY A 170 -0.90 -11.44 16.98
CA GLY A 170 -0.50 -12.66 17.70
C GLY A 170 -1.10 -13.96 17.16
N ARG A 171 -2.05 -13.92 16.21
CA ARG A 171 -2.52 -15.12 15.49
C ARG A 171 -1.45 -15.68 14.56
N ILE A 172 -0.53 -14.83 14.10
CA ILE A 172 0.55 -15.19 13.19
C ILE A 172 1.82 -15.44 13.99
N THR A 173 2.44 -16.60 13.78
CA THR A 173 3.75 -16.90 14.37
C THR A 173 4.79 -15.96 13.78
N GLY A 174 5.55 -15.27 14.63
CA GLY A 174 6.47 -14.22 14.15
C GLY A 174 5.77 -12.92 13.76
N GLY A 175 4.47 -12.78 14.08
CA GLY A 175 3.63 -11.65 13.67
C GLY A 175 4.21 -10.29 14.07
N PHE A 176 4.77 -10.20 15.28
CA PHE A 176 5.40 -8.99 15.83
C PHE A 176 6.80 -8.72 15.28
N GLU A 177 7.46 -9.78 14.80
CA GLU A 177 8.80 -9.77 14.23
C GLU A 177 8.78 -9.64 12.70
N LEU A 178 7.60 -9.45 12.08
CA LEU A 178 7.50 -9.39 10.64
C LEU A 178 8.30 -8.19 10.10
N GLN A 179 9.41 -8.52 9.46
CA GLN A 179 10.33 -7.60 8.82
C GLN A 179 9.72 -7.00 7.54
N PRO A 180 10.18 -5.84 7.05
CA PRO A 180 9.70 -5.25 5.80
C PRO A 180 9.65 -6.31 4.68
N THR A 181 8.50 -6.42 4.04
CA THR A 181 8.28 -7.30 2.88
C THR A 181 8.86 -6.61 1.65
N LEU A 182 9.24 -7.33 0.58
CA LEU A 182 9.55 -6.70 -0.71
C LEU A 182 8.40 -5.76 -1.09
N LEU A 183 8.69 -4.46 -1.04
CA LEU A 183 7.72 -3.36 -1.03
C LEU A 183 8.02 -2.40 -2.18
N ARG A 184 7.50 -2.78 -3.35
CA ARG A 184 6.59 -2.01 -4.20
C ARG A 184 7.15 -0.80 -4.95
N SER A 185 7.09 -0.89 -6.28
CA SER A 185 6.53 0.16 -7.14
C SER A 185 5.49 -0.45 -8.08
N SER A 186 4.24 0.04 -7.99
CA SER A 186 3.30 -0.17 -9.09
C SER A 186 3.99 0.22 -10.40
N VAL A 187 3.66 -0.48 -11.48
CA VAL A 187 3.94 -0.17 -12.89
C VAL A 187 3.69 1.32 -13.28
N HIS A 188 3.10 2.13 -12.38
CA HIS A 188 2.68 3.51 -12.60
C HIS A 188 3.06 4.55 -11.52
N LEU A 189 3.88 4.25 -10.50
CA LEU A 189 4.23 5.23 -9.46
C LEU A 189 5.47 6.05 -9.87
N ARG A 190 5.33 6.81 -10.96
CA ARG A 190 6.19 7.98 -11.21
C ARG A 190 5.65 9.14 -10.36
N THR A 191 6.04 9.25 -9.09
CA THR A 191 6.21 10.52 -8.33
C THR A 191 6.43 10.29 -6.82
N ASN A 192 7.38 11.04 -6.27
CA ASN A 192 7.83 11.11 -4.86
C ASN A 192 6.80 11.64 -3.83
N ASP A 193 5.50 11.71 -4.14
CA ASP A 193 4.54 12.49 -3.32
C ASP A 193 3.57 11.66 -2.46
N LYS A 194 3.66 10.32 -2.46
CA LYS A 194 2.75 9.45 -1.69
C LYS A 194 3.49 8.62 -0.67
N VAL A 195 3.48 9.10 0.57
CA VAL A 195 3.95 8.34 1.75
C VAL A 195 2.99 7.18 2.00
N MET A 196 3.54 5.96 2.09
CA MET A 196 2.80 4.76 2.45
C MET A 196 2.46 4.79 3.94
N ASP A 197 1.29 4.28 4.30
CA ASP A 197 0.93 4.06 5.70
C ASP A 197 1.44 2.69 6.16
N ASP A 198 2.49 2.67 6.98
CA ASP A 198 3.18 1.46 7.42
C ASP A 198 2.31 0.59 8.33
N TYR A 199 1.47 1.18 9.17
CA TYR A 199 0.55 0.44 10.03
C TYR A 199 -0.60 -0.18 9.23
N ALA A 200 -1.10 0.53 8.22
CA ALA A 200 -2.05 -0.04 7.27
C ALA A 200 -1.43 -1.18 6.45
N PHE A 201 -0.18 -1.04 6.02
CA PHE A 201 0.52 -2.11 5.33
C PHE A 201 0.73 -3.33 6.23
N TYR A 202 1.14 -3.10 7.48
CA TYR A 202 1.35 -4.15 8.46
C TYR A 202 0.06 -4.94 8.74
N ALA A 203 -1.05 -4.25 8.98
CA ALA A 203 -2.35 -4.90 9.14
C ALA A 203 -2.75 -5.74 7.92
N TRP A 204 -2.55 -5.17 6.72
CA TRP A 204 -2.85 -5.88 5.47
C TRP A 204 -2.03 -7.17 5.34
N ARG A 205 -0.73 -7.11 5.67
CA ARG A 205 0.16 -8.26 5.62
C ARG A 205 -0.22 -9.34 6.62
N ILE A 206 -0.54 -8.97 7.86
CA ILE A 206 -1.02 -9.94 8.86
C ILE A 206 -2.29 -10.64 8.34
N ARG A 207 -3.21 -9.89 7.73
CA ARG A 207 -4.42 -10.47 7.14
C ARG A 207 -4.12 -11.44 5.99
N VAL A 208 -3.15 -11.11 5.13
CA VAL A 208 -2.70 -12.00 4.06
C VAL A 208 -2.16 -13.32 4.63
N LEU A 209 -1.31 -13.24 5.67
CA LEU A 209 -0.74 -14.42 6.32
C LEU A 209 -1.81 -15.24 7.05
N GLU A 210 -2.79 -14.60 7.69
CA GLU A 210 -3.93 -15.27 8.32
C GLU A 210 -4.74 -16.08 7.30
N LYS A 211 -4.96 -15.53 6.10
CA LYS A 211 -5.62 -16.25 5.01
C LYS A 211 -4.78 -17.42 4.49
N ALA A 212 -3.47 -17.23 4.32
CA ALA A 212 -2.58 -18.30 3.90
C ALA A 212 -2.58 -19.46 4.93
N GLN A 213 -2.50 -19.14 6.22
CA GLN A 213 -2.52 -20.11 7.32
C GLN A 213 -3.84 -20.89 7.40
N ALA A 214 -4.97 -20.26 7.04
CA ALA A 214 -6.27 -20.92 6.98
C ALA A 214 -6.37 -21.97 5.85
N GLU A 215 -5.49 -21.92 4.84
CA GLU A 215 -5.45 -22.82 3.70
C GLU A 215 -4.06 -23.49 3.56
N PRO A 216 -3.65 -24.37 4.51
CA PRO A 216 -2.31 -24.94 4.51
C PRO A 216 -2.04 -25.78 3.26
N LEU A 217 -0.85 -25.62 2.69
CA LEU A 217 -0.42 -26.36 1.51
C LEU A 217 0.15 -27.73 1.89
N ALA A 218 -0.15 -28.75 1.08
CA ALA A 218 0.34 -30.10 1.29
C ALA A 218 1.82 -30.30 0.89
N VAL A 219 2.41 -29.30 0.23
CA VAL A 219 3.75 -29.37 -0.37
C VAL A 219 4.53 -28.16 0.11
N HIS A 220 5.79 -28.39 0.51
CA HIS A 220 6.73 -27.30 0.78
C HIS A 220 7.37 -26.80 -0.50
N TYR A 221 7.55 -25.49 -0.58
CA TYR A 221 8.22 -24.86 -1.70
C TYR A 221 9.68 -25.29 -1.80
N GLN A 222 10.18 -25.45 -3.04
CA GLN A 222 11.58 -25.74 -3.34
C GLN A 222 12.18 -24.57 -4.11
N ALA A 223 13.23 -23.96 -3.56
CA ALA A 223 13.94 -22.86 -4.23
C ALA A 223 14.42 -23.26 -5.63
N GLY A 224 14.26 -22.37 -6.60
CA GLY A 224 14.52 -22.62 -8.02
C GLY A 224 13.35 -23.28 -8.77
N THR A 225 12.20 -23.50 -8.12
CA THR A 225 10.99 -23.99 -8.81
C THR A 225 10.43 -22.94 -9.76
N VAL A 226 10.46 -21.66 -9.36
CA VAL A 226 10.00 -20.56 -10.22
C VAL A 226 11.15 -20.13 -11.12
N ASP A 227 11.00 -20.39 -12.42
CA ASP A 227 11.85 -19.87 -13.49
C ASP A 227 10.97 -19.33 -14.65
N LEU A 228 11.60 -18.77 -15.68
CA LEU A 228 10.86 -18.22 -16.84
C LEU A 228 9.98 -19.28 -17.53
N ALA A 229 10.40 -20.55 -17.58
CA ALA A 229 9.62 -21.61 -18.22
C ALA A 229 8.36 -21.94 -17.40
N PHE A 230 8.50 -22.02 -16.07
CA PHE A 230 7.40 -22.16 -15.14
C PHE A 230 6.40 -21.00 -15.27
N MET A 231 6.90 -19.77 -15.28
CA MET A 231 6.08 -18.56 -15.39
C MET A 231 5.33 -18.51 -16.73
N HIS A 232 6.00 -18.84 -17.84
CA HIS A 232 5.36 -18.92 -19.15
C HIS A 232 4.27 -20.00 -19.20
N GLN A 233 4.52 -21.18 -18.62
CA GLN A 233 3.51 -22.23 -18.53
C GLN A 233 2.30 -21.78 -17.71
N LEU A 234 2.52 -21.11 -16.57
CA LEU A 234 1.45 -20.57 -15.73
C LEU A 234 0.66 -19.47 -16.44
N ALA A 235 1.34 -18.54 -17.13
CA ALA A 235 0.72 -17.49 -17.92
C ALA A 235 -0.20 -18.04 -19.02
N SER A 236 0.12 -19.22 -19.56
CA SER A 236 -0.75 -19.89 -20.53
C SER A 236 -2.13 -20.22 -19.97
N LEU A 237 -2.33 -20.35 -18.66
CA LEU A 237 -3.67 -20.55 -18.09
C LEU A 237 -4.61 -19.35 -18.33
N SER A 238 -4.07 -18.19 -18.73
CA SER A 238 -4.84 -16.98 -19.00
C SER A 238 -5.87 -17.10 -20.12
N TRP A 239 -5.69 -18.03 -21.08
CA TRP A 239 -6.68 -18.23 -22.15
C TRP A 239 -8.05 -18.66 -21.60
N SER A 240 -8.08 -19.31 -20.43
CA SER A 240 -9.31 -19.77 -19.79
C SER A 240 -9.95 -18.68 -18.94
N THR A 241 -11.28 -18.62 -18.95
CA THR A 241 -12.05 -17.71 -18.08
C THR A 241 -11.85 -18.03 -16.59
N SER A 242 -11.57 -19.30 -16.26
CA SER A 242 -11.23 -19.72 -14.89
C SER A 242 -9.74 -19.59 -14.57
N GLY A 243 -8.92 -19.14 -15.52
CA GLY A 243 -7.46 -19.09 -15.44
C GLY A 243 -6.93 -18.51 -14.13
N PRO A 244 -7.41 -17.35 -13.64
CA PRO A 244 -7.01 -16.79 -12.35
C PRO A 244 -7.23 -17.71 -11.14
N LEU A 245 -8.32 -18.49 -11.12
CA LEU A 245 -8.59 -19.46 -10.05
C LEU A 245 -7.71 -20.70 -10.20
N THR A 246 -7.55 -21.19 -11.43
CA THR A 246 -6.69 -22.33 -11.74
C THR A 246 -5.21 -22.01 -11.45
N ALA A 247 -4.78 -20.75 -11.60
CA ALA A 247 -3.44 -20.30 -11.22
C ALA A 247 -3.19 -20.50 -9.72
N ARG A 248 -4.18 -20.23 -8.86
CA ARG A 248 -4.07 -20.50 -7.41
C ARG A 248 -3.85 -21.98 -7.14
N GLU A 249 -4.65 -22.85 -7.77
CA GLU A 249 -4.50 -24.30 -7.63
C GLU A 249 -3.15 -24.80 -8.17
N TYR A 250 -2.69 -24.23 -9.29
CA TYR A 250 -1.42 -24.56 -9.90
C TYR A 250 -0.25 -24.23 -8.96
N LEU A 251 -0.22 -23.02 -8.42
CA LEU A 251 0.81 -22.55 -7.48
C LEU A 251 0.81 -23.35 -6.17
N ALA A 252 -0.38 -23.68 -5.65
CA ALA A 252 -0.53 -24.50 -4.44
C ALA A 252 0.16 -25.87 -4.55
N ARG A 253 0.19 -26.48 -5.75
CA ARG A 253 0.89 -27.76 -6.00
C ARG A 253 2.40 -27.69 -5.84
N TYR A 254 2.97 -26.49 -5.88
CA TYR A 254 4.40 -26.23 -5.72
C TYR A 254 4.72 -25.55 -4.38
N GLY A 255 3.76 -25.50 -3.45
CA GLY A 255 3.98 -24.85 -2.15
C GLY A 255 3.98 -23.33 -2.22
N ILE A 256 3.32 -22.71 -3.20
CA ILE A 256 3.17 -21.25 -3.28
C ILE A 256 1.73 -20.87 -2.98
N HIS A 257 1.50 -20.04 -1.96
CA HIS A 257 0.17 -19.47 -1.71
C HIS A 257 -0.11 -18.33 -2.70
N LEU A 258 -1.31 -18.29 -3.26
CA LEU A 258 -1.84 -17.12 -3.96
C LEU A 258 -3.08 -16.62 -3.25
N VAL A 259 -2.93 -15.51 -2.52
CA VAL A 259 -3.95 -14.87 -1.70
C VAL A 259 -4.46 -13.62 -2.40
N THR A 260 -5.76 -13.35 -2.30
CA THR A 260 -6.34 -12.07 -2.71
C THR A 260 -6.85 -11.31 -1.49
N GLU A 261 -6.40 -10.08 -1.29
CA GLU A 261 -6.85 -9.21 -0.18
C GLU A 261 -6.84 -7.75 -0.64
N PRO A 262 -7.99 -7.05 -0.63
CA PRO A 262 -8.03 -5.66 -1.07
C PRO A 262 -7.06 -4.79 -0.28
N HIS A 263 -6.44 -3.84 -0.95
CA HIS A 263 -5.54 -2.90 -0.30
C HIS A 263 -6.24 -2.14 0.85
N LEU A 264 -5.50 -1.80 1.92
CA LEU A 264 -5.95 -0.83 2.90
C LEU A 264 -5.69 0.62 2.39
N PRO A 265 -6.40 1.64 2.89
CA PRO A 265 -6.14 3.03 2.52
C PRO A 265 -4.66 3.38 2.66
N LYS A 266 -4.15 4.24 1.77
CA LYS A 266 -2.74 4.72 1.76
C LYS A 266 -1.65 3.64 1.70
N THR A 267 -2.00 2.38 1.47
CA THR A 267 -1.00 1.37 1.13
C THR A 267 -0.56 1.51 -0.32
N TYR A 268 -1.51 1.71 -1.25
CA TYR A 268 -1.40 1.85 -2.72
C TYR A 268 -0.96 0.60 -3.51
N LEU A 269 -1.09 -0.62 -2.97
CA LEU A 269 -0.41 -1.82 -3.50
C LEU A 269 -1.19 -2.49 -4.62
N ASP A 270 -0.48 -3.12 -5.54
CA ASP A 270 -1.06 -4.02 -6.55
C ASP A 270 -0.85 -5.48 -6.15
N GLY A 271 0.34 -5.81 -5.66
CA GLY A 271 0.69 -7.09 -5.04
C GLY A 271 1.81 -6.95 -4.01
N ALA A 272 2.15 -8.08 -3.39
CA ALA A 272 3.34 -8.26 -2.57
C ALA A 272 3.69 -9.75 -2.44
N VAL A 273 4.96 -10.05 -2.14
CA VAL A 273 5.45 -11.39 -1.84
C VAL A 273 6.08 -11.45 -0.45
N CYS A 274 5.64 -12.39 0.39
CA CYS A 274 6.24 -12.66 1.70
C CYS A 274 6.43 -14.17 1.92
N ARG A 275 6.92 -14.57 3.10
CA ARG A 275 7.00 -15.98 3.51
C ARG A 275 5.99 -16.25 4.62
N ASP A 276 5.40 -17.44 4.61
CA ASP A 276 4.64 -17.95 5.75
C ASP A 276 5.59 -18.47 6.86
N ALA A 277 5.01 -19.01 7.94
CA ALA A 277 5.75 -19.56 9.07
C ALA A 277 6.59 -20.80 8.72
N ASP A 278 6.22 -21.53 7.66
CA ASP A 278 6.95 -22.70 7.15
C ASP A 278 8.02 -22.32 6.11
N GLY A 279 8.15 -21.03 5.80
CA GLY A 279 9.10 -20.49 4.82
C GLY A 279 8.60 -20.55 3.38
N ASN A 280 7.36 -20.98 3.12
CA ASN A 280 6.79 -21.03 1.79
C ASN A 280 6.47 -19.62 1.26
N PRO A 281 6.61 -19.36 -0.05
CA PRO A 281 6.22 -18.09 -0.63
C PRO A 281 4.70 -17.88 -0.57
N VAL A 282 4.31 -16.68 -0.14
CA VAL A 282 2.94 -16.17 -0.17
C VAL A 282 2.90 -14.97 -1.10
N ILE A 283 2.26 -15.14 -2.24
CA ILE A 283 1.95 -14.08 -3.19
C ILE A 283 0.58 -13.54 -2.86
N ALA A 284 0.48 -12.23 -2.65
CA ALA A 284 -0.76 -11.54 -2.37
C ALA A 284 -1.08 -10.52 -3.45
N LEU A 285 -2.31 -10.54 -3.97
CA LEU A 285 -2.78 -9.59 -4.97
C LEU A 285 -3.93 -8.75 -4.42
N THR A 286 -3.86 -7.43 -4.58
CA THR A 286 -4.90 -6.52 -4.09
C THR A 286 -6.10 -6.43 -5.02
N LEU A 287 -5.90 -6.80 -6.29
CA LEU A 287 -6.84 -6.59 -7.38
C LEU A 287 -7.33 -5.14 -7.46
N ARG A 288 -6.54 -4.15 -7.00
CA ARG A 288 -6.93 -2.73 -7.00
C ARG A 288 -7.49 -2.32 -8.35
N HIS A 289 -6.85 -2.77 -9.42
CA HIS A 289 -7.32 -2.67 -10.78
C HIS A 289 -8.02 -3.97 -11.24
N ASP A 290 -9.34 -3.91 -11.43
CA ASP A 290 -10.16 -5.04 -11.84
C ASP A 290 -10.02 -5.35 -13.35
N ARG A 291 -8.85 -5.85 -13.75
CA ARG A 291 -8.51 -6.13 -15.15
C ARG A 291 -7.68 -7.40 -15.27
N LEU A 292 -8.02 -8.24 -16.24
CA LEU A 292 -7.33 -9.51 -16.50
C LEU A 292 -5.85 -9.34 -16.83
N ASP A 293 -5.50 -8.33 -17.64
CA ASP A 293 -4.11 -8.08 -18.03
C ASP A 293 -3.24 -7.67 -16.85
N LEU A 294 -3.76 -6.80 -15.98
CA LEU A 294 -3.06 -6.38 -14.77
C LEU A 294 -2.95 -7.52 -13.75
N PHE A 295 -3.98 -8.36 -13.59
CA PHE A 295 -3.89 -9.55 -12.74
C PHE A 295 -2.70 -10.44 -13.12
N TRP A 296 -2.58 -10.78 -14.42
CA TRP A 296 -1.52 -11.66 -14.88
C TRP A 296 -0.16 -10.98 -14.84
N PHE A 297 -0.07 -9.69 -15.16
CA PHE A 297 1.18 -8.95 -15.03
C PHE A 297 1.66 -8.89 -13.59
N THR A 298 0.81 -8.47 -12.65
CA THR A 298 1.18 -8.42 -11.22
C THR A 298 1.56 -9.81 -10.71
N LEU A 299 0.82 -10.87 -11.06
CA LEU A 299 1.19 -12.22 -10.65
C LEU A 299 2.59 -12.64 -11.15
N MET A 300 2.92 -12.34 -12.41
CA MET A 300 4.24 -12.66 -12.94
C MET A 300 5.35 -11.79 -12.31
N HIS A 301 5.05 -10.54 -12.00
CA HIS A 301 5.96 -9.65 -11.29
C HIS A 301 6.29 -10.20 -9.88
N GLU A 302 5.29 -10.61 -9.10
CA GLU A 302 5.52 -11.20 -7.78
C GLU A 302 6.29 -12.54 -7.88
N LEU A 303 6.04 -13.34 -8.92
CA LEU A 303 6.81 -14.56 -9.18
C LEU A 303 8.25 -14.28 -9.59
N ALA A 304 8.51 -13.19 -10.30
CA ALA A 304 9.87 -12.76 -10.60
C ALA A 304 10.64 -12.41 -9.32
N HIS A 305 10.00 -11.75 -8.36
CA HIS A 305 10.58 -11.55 -7.02
C HIS A 305 10.84 -12.87 -6.29
N VAL A 306 9.95 -13.86 -6.39
CA VAL A 306 10.20 -15.21 -5.84
C VAL A 306 11.49 -15.80 -6.44
N ALA A 307 11.57 -15.84 -7.77
CA ALA A 307 12.66 -16.46 -8.50
C ALA A 307 14.02 -15.75 -8.33
N ARG A 308 14.00 -14.41 -8.33
CA ARG A 308 15.23 -13.61 -8.39
C ARG A 308 15.72 -13.14 -7.03
N HIS A 309 14.82 -12.83 -6.11
CA HIS A 309 15.17 -12.14 -4.86
C HIS A 309 14.91 -13.00 -3.63
N LEU A 310 13.79 -13.75 -3.60
CA LEU A 310 13.43 -14.60 -2.47
C LEU A 310 14.26 -15.90 -2.45
N ASP A 311 14.47 -16.53 -3.61
CA ASP A 311 15.27 -17.76 -3.74
C ASP A 311 16.78 -17.54 -3.70
N GLY A 312 17.23 -16.31 -3.93
CA GLY A 312 18.63 -15.91 -3.92
C GLY A 312 19.32 -16.00 -2.55
N GLY A 313 18.58 -16.30 -1.47
CA GLY A 313 19.13 -16.42 -0.12
C GLY A 313 19.60 -15.09 0.48
N THR A 314 19.29 -13.98 -0.16
CA THR A 314 19.41 -12.65 0.42
C THR A 314 18.31 -12.50 1.47
N ASP A 315 18.69 -12.53 2.76
CA ASP A 315 17.88 -11.98 3.86
C ASP A 315 17.73 -10.48 3.61
N TRP A 316 16.81 -10.13 2.73
CA TRP A 316 16.75 -8.80 2.14
C TRP A 316 15.68 -7.97 2.82
N PHE A 317 16.13 -7.20 3.80
CA PHE A 317 15.31 -6.15 4.38
C PHE A 317 15.30 -4.97 3.41
N VAL A 318 14.12 -4.65 2.86
CA VAL A 318 13.93 -3.48 1.98
C VAL A 318 14.45 -2.19 2.62
N ASP A 319 14.49 -2.11 3.95
CA ASP A 319 15.02 -0.97 4.71
C ASP A 319 16.54 -0.79 4.65
N ASP A 320 17.33 -1.84 4.35
CA ASP A 320 18.80 -1.76 4.30
C ASP A 320 19.33 -1.43 2.89
N LEU A 321 18.40 -1.19 1.96
CA LEU A 321 18.70 -0.77 0.61
C LEU A 321 18.59 0.73 0.41
N ASP A 322 19.51 1.28 -0.39
CA ASP A 322 19.30 2.59 -0.98
C ASP A 322 18.24 2.54 -2.10
N ALA A 323 17.70 3.71 -2.44
CA ALA A 323 16.62 3.83 -3.41
C ALA A 323 16.99 3.31 -4.80
N GLU A 324 18.27 3.39 -5.19
CA GLU A 324 18.77 2.94 -6.49
C GLU A 324 18.75 1.42 -6.60
N ALA A 325 19.16 0.70 -5.55
CA ALA A 325 19.10 -0.75 -5.53
C ALA A 325 17.65 -1.27 -5.57
N ASN A 326 16.72 -0.58 -4.91
CA ASN A 326 15.30 -0.97 -4.95
C ASN A 326 14.73 -0.78 -6.37
N GLU A 327 15.05 0.33 -7.04
CA GLU A 327 14.61 0.58 -8.42
C GLU A 327 15.12 -0.49 -9.41
N GLN A 328 16.35 -1.00 -9.21
CA GLN A 328 16.90 -2.06 -10.04
C GLN A 328 16.14 -3.39 -9.89
N LEU A 329 15.76 -3.76 -8.66
CA LEU A 329 15.02 -4.99 -8.39
C LEU A 329 13.62 -4.95 -9.02
N GLU A 330 12.94 -3.81 -8.93
CA GLU A 330 11.62 -3.63 -9.54
C GLU A 330 11.70 -3.68 -11.08
N HIS A 331 12.73 -3.04 -11.67
CA HIS A 331 12.96 -3.12 -13.11
C HIS A 331 13.24 -4.55 -13.58
N GLU A 332 14.04 -5.30 -12.82
CA GLU A 332 14.30 -6.71 -13.12
C GLU A 332 13.03 -7.56 -13.04
N ALA A 333 12.18 -7.33 -12.04
CA ALA A 333 10.91 -8.03 -11.91
C ALA A 333 9.94 -7.71 -13.07
N ASP A 334 9.86 -6.44 -13.48
CA ASP A 334 9.06 -6.00 -14.63
C ASP A 334 9.54 -6.61 -15.95
N ASP A 335 10.85 -6.66 -16.18
CA ASP A 335 11.44 -7.28 -17.36
C ASP A 335 11.12 -8.78 -17.40
N TRP A 336 11.28 -9.48 -16.27
CA TRP A 336 10.95 -10.91 -16.17
C TRP A 336 9.46 -11.18 -16.37
N ALA A 337 8.59 -10.36 -15.77
CA ALA A 337 7.15 -10.48 -15.97
C ALA A 337 6.76 -10.27 -17.44
N GLY A 338 7.34 -9.25 -18.08
CA GLY A 338 7.14 -8.95 -19.49
C GLY A 338 7.60 -10.09 -20.41
N GLU A 339 8.79 -10.64 -20.15
CA GLU A 339 9.37 -11.74 -20.94
C GLU A 339 8.59 -13.05 -20.74
N ALA A 340 8.15 -13.36 -19.52
CA ALA A 340 7.35 -14.54 -19.22
C ALA A 340 5.97 -14.50 -19.88
N LEU A 341 5.34 -13.33 -19.95
CA LEU A 341 4.05 -13.16 -20.62
C LEU A 341 4.21 -13.14 -22.14
N ILE A 342 5.04 -12.26 -22.68
CA ILE A 342 5.20 -12.11 -24.12
C ILE A 342 6.71 -11.97 -24.40
N PRO A 343 7.37 -13.04 -24.88
CA PRO A 343 8.81 -12.98 -25.16
C PRO A 343 9.16 -11.80 -26.05
N SER A 344 10.19 -11.05 -25.67
CA SER A 344 10.63 -9.82 -26.37
C SER A 344 10.96 -10.08 -27.84
N THR A 345 11.54 -11.24 -28.14
CA THR A 345 11.83 -11.70 -29.52
C THR A 345 10.58 -11.78 -30.39
N ILE A 346 9.46 -12.24 -29.83
CA ILE A 346 8.17 -12.32 -30.51
C ILE A 346 7.55 -10.92 -30.60
N TRP A 347 7.57 -10.16 -29.50
CA TRP A 347 6.99 -8.82 -29.46
C TRP A 347 7.59 -7.85 -30.48
N GLN A 348 8.93 -7.86 -30.63
CA GLN A 348 9.64 -7.02 -31.58
C GLN A 348 9.23 -7.27 -33.04
N THR A 349 8.84 -8.51 -33.37
CA THR A 349 8.55 -8.93 -34.75
C THR A 349 7.06 -9.01 -35.07
N ARG A 350 6.21 -9.17 -34.05
CA ARG A 350 4.76 -9.46 -34.20
C ARG A 350 3.87 -8.45 -33.47
N ARG A 351 4.34 -7.22 -33.27
CA ARG A 351 3.53 -6.16 -32.62
C ARG A 351 2.19 -5.98 -33.34
N PRO A 352 1.04 -6.15 -32.65
CA PRO A 352 -0.27 -6.16 -33.31
C PRO A 352 -0.72 -4.76 -33.70
N ARG A 353 -1.38 -4.63 -34.86
CA ARG A 353 -1.88 -3.34 -35.39
C ARG A 353 -3.39 -3.20 -35.30
N ASP A 354 -4.08 -4.33 -35.32
CA ASP A 354 -5.53 -4.40 -35.25
C ASP A 354 -5.96 -5.58 -34.38
N THR A 355 -7.27 -5.81 -34.32
CA THR A 355 -7.83 -6.89 -33.52
C THR A 355 -7.45 -8.28 -34.06
N ALA A 356 -7.40 -8.46 -35.37
CA ALA A 356 -7.07 -9.77 -35.95
C ALA A 356 -5.63 -10.15 -35.61
N ASP A 357 -4.70 -9.19 -35.63
CA ASP A 357 -3.32 -9.37 -35.18
C ASP A 357 -3.27 -9.76 -33.68
N VAL A 358 -4.04 -9.08 -32.82
CA VAL A 358 -4.14 -9.39 -31.37
C VAL A 358 -4.62 -10.82 -31.16
N GLU A 359 -5.74 -11.21 -31.77
CA GLU A 359 -6.35 -12.53 -31.61
C GLU A 359 -5.47 -13.64 -32.22
N ALA A 360 -4.72 -13.35 -33.27
CA ALA A 360 -3.75 -14.28 -33.85
C ALA A 360 -2.56 -14.50 -32.91
N LEU A 361 -1.97 -13.43 -32.38
CA LEU A 361 -0.84 -13.52 -31.46
C LEU A 361 -1.22 -14.18 -30.14
N ALA A 362 -2.40 -13.85 -29.60
CA ALA A 362 -2.93 -14.48 -28.39
C ALA A 362 -3.09 -16.00 -28.55
N ARG A 363 -3.59 -16.47 -29.71
CA ARG A 363 -3.68 -17.90 -30.03
C ARG A 363 -2.32 -18.56 -30.19
N GLU A 364 -1.37 -17.88 -30.82
CA GLU A 364 0.00 -18.38 -31.01
C GLU A 364 0.71 -18.61 -29.67
N LEU A 365 0.53 -17.70 -28.72
CA LEU A 365 1.15 -17.76 -27.39
C LEU A 365 0.31 -18.50 -26.34
N ASN A 366 -0.91 -18.92 -26.69
CA ASN A 366 -1.88 -19.50 -25.77
C ASN A 366 -2.21 -18.60 -24.57
N LEU A 367 -2.43 -17.31 -24.84
CA LEU A 367 -2.72 -16.27 -23.84
C LEU A 367 -4.10 -15.65 -24.04
N ALA A 368 -4.60 -14.97 -23.00
CA ALA A 368 -5.69 -14.03 -23.16
C ALA A 368 -5.29 -12.85 -24.07
N PRO A 369 -6.13 -12.43 -25.02
CA PRO A 369 -5.85 -11.26 -25.85
C PRO A 369 -5.74 -9.96 -25.03
N GLU A 370 -6.36 -9.91 -23.85
CA GLU A 370 -6.19 -8.82 -22.87
C GLU A 370 -4.73 -8.57 -22.52
N ILE A 371 -3.91 -9.62 -22.34
CA ILE A 371 -2.50 -9.48 -21.95
C ILE A 371 -1.72 -8.79 -23.08
N ILE A 372 -1.94 -9.22 -24.32
CA ILE A 372 -1.34 -8.61 -25.52
C ILE A 372 -1.69 -7.13 -25.61
N VAL A 373 -2.97 -6.81 -25.44
CA VAL A 373 -3.48 -5.44 -25.52
C VAL A 373 -3.03 -4.61 -24.33
N GLY A 374 -2.90 -5.21 -23.14
CA GLY A 374 -2.39 -4.59 -21.93
C GLY A 374 -0.98 -4.07 -22.14
N ARG A 375 -0.08 -4.91 -22.65
CA ARG A 375 1.28 -4.51 -23.00
C ARG A 375 1.31 -3.40 -24.05
N LEU A 376 0.49 -3.51 -25.09
CA LEU A 376 0.43 -2.47 -26.13
C LEU A 376 -0.01 -1.12 -25.55
N ARG A 377 -1.10 -1.10 -24.77
CA ARG A 377 -1.62 0.11 -24.11
C ARG A 377 -0.59 0.76 -23.20
N HIS A 378 0.15 -0.06 -22.44
CA HIS A 378 1.21 0.38 -21.54
C HIS A 378 2.36 1.05 -22.33
N GLU A 379 2.92 0.36 -23.33
CA GLU A 379 4.07 0.87 -24.08
C GLU A 379 3.75 2.08 -24.96
N THR A 380 2.51 2.23 -25.42
CA THR A 380 2.10 3.39 -26.24
C THR A 380 1.50 4.53 -25.41
N ASP A 381 1.34 4.34 -24.10
CA ASP A 381 0.60 5.24 -23.20
C ASP A 381 -0.80 5.62 -23.74
N ASP A 382 -1.46 4.68 -24.45
CA ASP A 382 -2.80 4.87 -25.02
C ASP A 382 -3.77 3.81 -24.52
N TYR A 383 -4.37 4.09 -23.37
CA TYR A 383 -5.37 3.22 -22.75
C TYR A 383 -6.73 3.24 -23.46
N ARG A 384 -6.92 4.04 -24.52
CA ARG A 384 -8.15 4.05 -25.33
C ARG A 384 -8.08 3.05 -26.48
N LEU A 385 -6.90 2.49 -26.79
CA LEU A 385 -6.74 1.47 -27.81
C LEU A 385 -7.74 0.32 -27.64
N PHE A 386 -8.36 -0.06 -28.75
CA PHE A 386 -9.43 -1.06 -28.85
C PHE A 386 -10.72 -0.75 -28.07
N GLY A 387 -10.90 0.49 -27.57
CA GLY A 387 -12.12 0.96 -26.96
C GLY A 387 -12.58 0.08 -25.79
N LYS A 388 -13.78 -0.50 -25.90
CA LYS A 388 -14.37 -1.40 -24.88
C LYS A 388 -13.93 -2.87 -25.00
N ARG A 389 -13.23 -3.26 -26.07
CA ARG A 389 -12.75 -4.62 -26.27
C ARG A 389 -11.57 -4.93 -25.34
N PHE A 390 -11.38 -6.20 -25.02
CA PHE A 390 -10.25 -6.69 -24.22
C PHE A 390 -10.18 -5.97 -22.86
N ARG A 391 -11.28 -6.04 -22.10
CA ARG A 391 -11.44 -5.46 -20.76
C ARG A 391 -12.17 -6.42 -19.83
N THR A 392 -11.72 -7.67 -19.84
CA THR A 392 -12.24 -8.69 -18.93
C THR A 392 -11.88 -8.33 -17.49
N ARG A 393 -12.87 -8.45 -16.60
CA ARG A 393 -12.75 -8.22 -15.16
C ARG A 393 -12.52 -9.54 -14.44
N VAL A 394 -11.82 -9.50 -13.31
CA VAL A 394 -11.41 -10.69 -12.57
C VAL A 394 -12.00 -10.77 -11.17
N LYS A 395 -12.33 -9.63 -10.53
CA LYS A 395 -12.80 -9.60 -9.12
C LYS A 395 -13.99 -10.51 -8.88
N SER A 396 -14.97 -10.51 -9.79
CA SER A 396 -16.19 -11.32 -9.65
C SER A 396 -15.90 -12.82 -9.54
N LEU A 397 -14.81 -13.32 -10.15
CA LEU A 397 -14.39 -14.72 -10.04
C LEU A 397 -13.99 -15.08 -8.60
N PHE A 398 -13.27 -14.19 -7.93
CA PHE A 398 -12.82 -14.40 -6.55
C PHE A 398 -13.95 -14.16 -5.54
N VAL A 399 -14.82 -13.17 -5.78
CA VAL A 399 -16.01 -12.90 -4.95
C VAL A 399 -16.94 -14.12 -4.92
N GLN A 400 -17.22 -14.73 -6.07
CA GLN A 400 -18.09 -15.91 -6.17
C GLN A 400 -17.56 -17.13 -5.40
N GLN A 401 -16.24 -17.18 -5.15
CA GLN A 401 -15.59 -18.25 -4.39
C GLN A 401 -15.35 -17.88 -2.93
N GLY A 402 -15.78 -16.69 -2.47
CA GLY A 402 -15.55 -16.21 -1.11
C GLY A 402 -14.10 -15.80 -0.82
N LEU A 403 -13.28 -15.58 -1.85
CA LEU A 403 -11.86 -15.28 -1.74
C LEU A 403 -11.55 -13.78 -1.78
N PHE A 404 -12.55 -12.98 -2.14
CA PHE A 404 -12.48 -11.53 -2.17
C PHE A 404 -13.82 -10.96 -1.65
N PRO A 405 -13.82 -9.85 -0.91
CA PRO A 405 -15.06 -9.24 -0.45
C PRO A 405 -15.91 -8.73 -1.63
N ALA A 406 -17.23 -8.82 -1.46
CA ALA A 406 -18.24 -8.49 -2.48
C ALA A 406 -18.33 -7.00 -2.83
#